data_AF-A0A848M718-F1
#
_entry.id   AF-A0A848M718-F1
#
_cell.length_a   1.000
_cell.length_b   1.000
_cell.length_c   1.000
_cell.angle_alpha   90.00
_cell.angle_beta   90.00
_cell.angle_gamma   90.00
#
_symmetry.space_group_name_H-M   'P 1'
#
loop_
_entity.id
_entity.type
_entity.pdbx_description
1 polymer ?
#
loop_
_entity_poly.entity_id
_entity_poly.type
_entity_poly.pdbx_seq_one_letter_code
_entity_poly.pdbx_strand_id
1 'polypeptide(L)' 'MYNSQMQPLTSKELDYIVDCISNESSLAKHCAATAASVSNPAVQQALIGFMHKHEHHMDTLVQSLQSHQNLAQPSH' A
#
# COMPACT_ATOMS: atom_id res chain seq x y z
N MET A 1 14.56 -11.06 -27.26
CA MET A 1 14.80 -10.63 -25.86
C MET A 1 13.86 -9.48 -25.60
N TYR A 2 12.76 -9.72 -24.88
CA TYR A 2 11.79 -8.68 -24.54
C TYR A 2 12.39 -7.88 -23.38
N ASN A 3 13.10 -6.80 -23.73
CA ASN A 3 13.50 -5.80 -22.74
C ASN A 3 12.21 -5.12 -22.29
N SER A 4 11.61 -5.62 -21.20
CA SER A 4 10.72 -4.83 -20.36
C SER A 4 11.57 -3.71 -19.77
N GLN A 5 11.79 -2.67 -20.58
CA GLN A 5 12.26 -1.38 -20.13
C GLN A 5 11.31 -0.98 -19.01
N MET A 6 11.76 -1.09 -17.76
CA MET A 6 11.09 -0.45 -16.63
C MET A 6 11.03 1.03 -16.99
N GLN A 7 9.87 1.45 -17.50
CA GLN A 7 9.64 2.85 -17.79
C GLN A 7 9.74 3.59 -16.45
N PRO A 8 10.39 4.76 -16.42
CA PRO A 8 10.37 5.58 -15.22
C PRO A 8 8.91 5.82 -14.84
N LEU A 9 8.58 5.52 -13.59
CA LEU A 9 7.25 5.70 -13.04
C LEU A 9 6.80 7.13 -13.37
N THR A 10 5.76 7.26 -14.18
CA THR A 10 5.24 8.56 -14.58
C THR A 10 4.65 9.25 -13.35
N SER A 11 4.59 10.59 -13.32
CA SER A 11 3.96 11.32 -12.20
C SER A 11 2.55 10.80 -11.89
N LYS A 12 1.82 10.33 -12.91
CA LYS A 12 0.49 9.71 -12.76
C LYS A 12 0.50 8.40 -11.98
N GLU A 13 1.50 7.55 -12.20
CA GLU A 13 1.65 6.29 -11.47
C GLU A 13 2.10 6.55 -10.04
N LEU A 14 2.92 7.58 -9.80
CA LEU A 14 3.28 8.02 -8.45
C LEU A 14 2.06 8.56 -7.69
N ASP A 15 1.26 9.42 -8.31
CA ASP A 15 -0.01 9.90 -7.76
C ASP A 15 -0.95 8.72 -7.47
N TYR A 16 -1.06 7.75 -8.39
CA TYR A 16 -1.86 6.55 -8.19
C TYR A 16 -1.40 5.70 -6.99
N ILE A 17 -0.08 5.51 -6.81
CA ILE A 17 0.44 4.79 -5.64
C ILE A 17 0.12 5.55 -4.34
N VAL A 18 0.24 6.88 -4.34
CA VAL A 18 -0.10 7.72 -3.18
C VAL A 18 -1.60 7.61 -2.85
N ASP A 19 -2.47 7.59 -3.85
CA ASP A 19 -3.91 7.35 -3.68
C ASP A 19 -4.18 5.94 -3.12
N CYS A 20 -3.49 4.92 -3.63
CA CYS A 20 -3.56 3.56 -3.10
C CYS A 20 -3.14 3.49 -1.63
N ILE A 21 -2.04 4.14 -1.22
CA ILE A 21 -1.59 4.19 0.18
C ILE A 21 -2.67 4.83 1.07
N SER A 22 -3.27 5.92 0.61
CA SER A 22 -4.34 6.60 1.35
C SER A 22 -5.57 5.71 1.53
N ASN A 23 -5.93 4.95 0.48
CA ASN A 23 -7.03 3.99 0.52
C ASN A 23 -6.74 2.81 1.46
N GLU A 24 -5.54 2.24 1.41
CA GLU A 24 -5.09 1.14 2.27
C GLU A 24 -5.11 1.57 3.76
N SER A 25 -4.65 2.79 4.08
CA SER A 25 -4.72 3.34 5.44
C SER A 25 -6.17 3.50 5.93
N SER A 26 -7.07 3.95 5.06
CA SER A 26 -8.49 4.10 5.38
C SER A 26 -9.16 2.75 5.64
N LEU A 27 -8.86 1.75 4.80
CA LEU A 27 -9.36 0.38 4.95
C LEU A 27 -8.87 -0.27 6.25
N ALA A 28 -7.58 -0.10 6.60
CA ALA A 28 -7.03 -0.61 7.85
C ALA A 28 -7.74 0.00 9.07
N LYS A 29 -7.97 1.33 9.07
CA LYS A 29 -8.71 2.03 10.15
C LYS A 29 -10.15 1.54 10.28
N HIS A 30 -10.85 1.33 9.16
CA HIS A 30 -12.19 0.77 9.18
C HIS A 30 -12.21 -0.66 9.71
N CYS A 31 -11.23 -1.49 9.34
CA CYS A 31 -11.10 -2.84 9.88
C CYS A 31 -10.91 -2.81 11.40
N ALA A 32 -10.03 -1.94 11.91
CA ALA A 32 -9.79 -1.78 13.35
C ALA A 32 -11.04 -1.29 14.10
N ALA A 33 -11.72 -0.25 13.58
CA ALA A 33 -12.95 0.28 14.18
C ALA A 33 -14.07 -0.76 14.18
N THR A 34 -14.24 -1.50 13.08
CA THR A 34 -15.24 -2.55 12.96
C THR A 34 -14.92 -3.72 13.89
N ALA A 35 -13.66 -4.11 14.00
CA ALA A 35 -13.19 -5.18 14.89
C ALA A 35 -13.43 -4.86 16.37
N ALA A 36 -13.39 -3.57 16.75
CA ALA A 36 -13.72 -3.12 18.09
C ALA A 36 -15.23 -3.12 18.37
N SER A 37 -16.07 -2.97 17.34
CA SER A 37 -17.53 -2.92 17.47
C SER A 37 -18.23 -4.27 17.29
N VAL A 38 -17.59 -5.24 16.63
CA VAL A 38 -18.22 -6.51 16.28
C VAL A 38 -18.12 -7.52 17.43
N SER A 39 -19.24 -8.13 17.81
CA SER A 39 -19.26 -9.15 18.87
C SER A 39 -18.92 -10.56 18.38
N ASN A 40 -18.89 -10.77 17.06
CA ASN A 40 -18.57 -12.07 16.49
C ASN A 40 -17.04 -12.27 16.44
N PRO A 41 -16.48 -13.23 17.19
CA PRO A 41 -15.04 -13.43 17.27
C PRO A 41 -14.41 -13.88 15.95
N ALA A 42 -15.13 -14.64 15.12
CA ALA A 42 -14.63 -15.04 13.81
C ALA A 42 -14.49 -13.85 12.85
N VAL A 43 -15.45 -12.92 12.91
CA VAL A 43 -15.39 -11.67 12.14
C VAL A 43 -14.29 -10.76 12.66
N GLN A 44 -14.13 -10.67 13.98
CA GLN A 44 -13.03 -9.91 14.59
C GLN A 44 -11.66 -10.44 14.14
N GLN A 45 -11.45 -11.77 14.15
CA GLN A 45 -10.21 -12.38 13.67
C GLN A 45 -9.96 -12.09 12.19
N ALA A 46 -11.00 -12.17 11.35
CA ALA A 46 -10.89 -11.85 9.93
C ALA A 46 -10.51 -10.37 9.71
N LEU A 47 -11.12 -9.45 10.44
CA LEU A 47 -10.82 -8.01 10.35
C LEU A 47 -9.39 -7.68 10.81
N ILE A 48 -8.90 -8.33 11.86
CA ILE A 48 -7.48 -8.22 12.28
C ILE A 48 -6.56 -8.75 11.17
N GLY A 49 -6.91 -9.88 10.55
CA GLY A 49 -6.17 -10.43 9.40
C GLY A 49 -6.15 -9.47 8.20
N PHE A 50 -7.28 -8.83 7.89
CA PHE A 50 -7.35 -7.82 6.83
C PHE A 50 -6.53 -6.59 7.18
N MET A 51 -6.56 -6.12 8.42
CA MET A 51 -5.73 -4.99 8.88
C MET A 51 -4.25 -5.25 8.62
N HIS A 52 -3.71 -6.40 9.04
CA HIS A 52 -2.31 -6.75 8.79
C HIS A 52 -1.99 -6.86 7.29
N LYS A 53 -2.94 -7.36 6.48
CA LYS A 53 -2.78 -7.42 5.03
C LYS A 53 -2.67 -6.01 4.42
N HIS A 54 -3.52 -5.09 4.84
CA HIS A 54 -3.48 -3.70 4.41
C HIS A 54 -2.17 -3.01 4.83
N GLU A 55 -1.67 -3.27 6.03
CA GLU A 55 -0.35 -2.77 6.47
C GLU A 55 0.80 -3.32 5.61
N HIS A 56 0.79 -4.61 5.29
CA HIS A 56 1.80 -5.22 4.42
C HIS A 56 1.75 -4.66 2.98
N HIS A 57 0.54 -4.44 2.44
CA HIS A 57 0.37 -3.78 1.15
C HIS A 57 0.96 -2.37 1.17
N MET A 58 0.70 -1.62 2.24
CA MET A 58 1.22 -0.26 2.42
C MET A 58 2.75 -0.25 2.46
N ASP A 59 3.37 -1.19 3.17
CA ASP A 59 4.84 -1.34 3.19
C ASP A 59 5.38 -1.62 1.78
N THR A 60 4.74 -2.51 1.02
CA THR A 60 5.12 -2.81 -0.37
C THR A 60 5.04 -1.58 -1.27
N LEU A 61 3.97 -0.79 -1.15
CA LEU A 61 3.77 0.45 -1.92
C LEU A 61 4.84 1.50 -1.56
N VAL A 62 5.15 1.65 -0.27
CA VAL A 62 6.18 2.56 0.21
C VAL A 62 7.57 2.13 -0.27
N GLN A 63 7.91 0.85 -0.17
CA GLN A 63 9.18 0.30 -0.68
C GLN A 63 9.31 0.53 -2.19
N SER A 64 8.22 0.37 -2.94
CA SER A 64 8.19 0.67 -4.36
C SER A 64 8.51 2.15 -4.60
N LEU A 65 7.83 3.08 -3.91
CA LEU A 65 8.14 4.52 -4.02
C LEU A 65 9.60 4.86 -3.67
N GLN A 66 10.14 4.27 -2.60
CA GLN A 66 11.53 4.49 -2.18
C GLN A 66 12.54 3.98 -3.22
N SER A 67 12.27 2.80 -3.79
CA SER A 67 13.11 2.21 -4.85
C SER A 67 13.14 3.10 -6.10
N HIS A 68 12.04 3.77 -6.42
CA HIS A 68 11.95 4.72 -7.53
C HIS A 68 12.56 6.09 -7.23
N GLN A 69 12.46 6.61 -5.98
CA GLN A 69 13.15 7.85 -5.59
C GLN A 69 14.67 7.74 -5.75
N ASN A 70 15.23 6.56 -5.46
CA ASN A 70 16.68 6.32 -5.57
C ASN A 70 17.18 6.34 -7.03
N LEU A 71 16.31 6.07 -8.01
CA LEU A 71 16.62 6.18 -9.45
C LEU A 71 16.49 7.61 -9.98
N ALA A 72 15.80 8.49 -9.25
CA ALA A 72 15.63 9.90 -9.60
C ALA A 72 16.75 10.79 -9.02
N GLN A 73 17.80 10.21 -8.45
CA GLN A 73 18.99 10.96 -8.07
C GLN A 73 19.64 11.52 -9.34
N PRO A 74 19.75 12.85 -9.50
CA PRO A 74 20.44 13.42 -10.64
C PRO A 74 21.90 13.01 -10.54
N SER A 75 22.36 12.22 -11.51
CA SER A 75 23.78 12.05 -11.80
C SER A 75 24.40 13.45 -11.93
N HIS A 76 25.21 13.83 -10.94
CA HIS A 76 26.08 14.99 -10.99
C HIS A 76 27.52 14.51 -11.20
#